data_AF-A0A2C5YLB5-F1
#
_entry.id   AF-A0A2C5YLB5-F1
#
_cell.length_a   1.000
_cell.length_b   1.000
_cell.length_c   1.000
_cell.angle_alpha   90.00
_cell.angle_beta   90.00
_cell.angle_gamma   90.00
#
_symmetry.space_group_name_H-M   'P 1'
#
loop_
_entity.id
_entity.type
_entity.pdbx_description
1 polymer ?
#
loop_
_entity_poly.entity_id
_entity_poly.type
_entity_poly.pdbx_seq_one_letter_code
_entity_poly.pdbx_strand_id
1 'polypeptide(L)'
;MLHDSLASNPVSTPTAIFSPSVARIAASTARDWAYIDLWLTSKLTSCGNSMPSFERNKDTLQILQALAAANETVDEDNTLLARTDATVLDGLADAGSYAASFTKDAIVEAIHGQLSHQAHLAVDCVASLALQAATPFAEPQKLGRAMMSLESTLVDMQHMSSRADLLHLHVQRSADQAKQLLDSLDSLARKSPSYAAKQNLDMQRQTKLMAAQLASHSTPDTWLEWRHATSIDDVGCHQRVCIDLMTRGNELSAQLTALEGFVGCVDDARNSVQVLQRQLHDTLLRRNLV
;
A
#
# COMPACT_ATOMS: atom_id res chain seq x y z
N MET A 1 65.85 -36.37 -25.42
CA MET A 1 65.80 -35.25 -26.38
C MET A 1 64.35 -35.12 -26.80
N LEU A 2 63.62 -34.19 -26.18
CA LEU A 2 63.36 -32.85 -26.75
C LEU A 2 62.43 -32.92 -27.97
N HIS A 3 61.14 -32.70 -27.74
CA HIS A 3 60.30 -31.62 -28.32
C HIS A 3 58.82 -32.03 -28.10
N ASP A 4 58.04 -31.43 -27.19
CA ASP A 4 57.60 -30.04 -27.07
C ASP A 4 56.37 -29.70 -27.94
N SER A 5 55.46 -28.94 -27.31
CA SER A 5 54.28 -28.21 -27.81
C SER A 5 53.00 -29.01 -28.15
N LEU A 6 51.96 -28.95 -27.30
CA LEU A 6 51.06 -27.80 -27.03
C LEU A 6 50.41 -27.24 -28.31
N ALA A 7 49.22 -27.74 -28.63
CA ALA A 7 48.19 -26.94 -29.29
C ALA A 7 46.93 -27.00 -28.42
N SER A 8 47.01 -26.29 -27.30
CA SER A 8 45.86 -25.86 -26.53
C SER A 8 44.96 -25.05 -27.46
N ASN A 9 43.71 -25.49 -27.61
CA ASN A 9 42.65 -24.68 -28.21
C ASN A 9 42.62 -23.31 -27.50
N PRO A 10 42.85 -22.18 -28.18
CA PRO A 10 42.51 -20.90 -27.61
C PRO A 10 40.99 -20.84 -27.54
N VAL A 11 40.47 -21.04 -26.33
CA VAL A 11 39.14 -20.60 -25.95
C VAL A 11 39.03 -19.14 -26.40
N SER A 12 38.25 -18.94 -27.45
CA SER A 12 37.85 -17.62 -27.90
C SER A 12 37.00 -17.01 -26.79
N THR A 13 37.65 -16.24 -25.92
CA THR A 13 36.94 -15.34 -25.00
C THR A 13 36.49 -14.14 -25.82
N PRO A 14 35.18 -13.87 -25.95
CA PRO A 14 34.71 -12.71 -26.70
C PRO A 14 35.13 -11.44 -25.94
N THR A 15 36.15 -10.77 -26.47
CA THR A 15 36.57 -9.46 -26.02
C THR A 15 35.52 -8.44 -26.46
N ALA A 16 34.98 -7.70 -25.48
CA ALA A 16 34.39 -6.37 -25.63
C ALA A 16 33.12 -6.21 -26.50
N ILE A 17 31.94 -6.44 -25.88
CA ILE A 17 30.67 -5.81 -26.31
C ILE A 17 30.20 -4.77 -25.26
N PHE A 18 31.05 -4.38 -24.31
CA PHE A 18 30.74 -3.30 -23.38
C PHE A 18 31.24 -1.98 -23.94
N SER A 19 30.32 -1.17 -24.48
CA SER A 19 30.62 0.22 -24.83
C SER A 19 31.22 0.94 -23.61
N PRO A 20 32.35 1.66 -23.75
CA PRO A 20 32.98 2.40 -22.65
C PRO A 20 32.03 3.29 -21.85
N SER A 21 30.96 3.79 -22.50
CA SER A 21 29.92 4.58 -21.86
C SER A 21 29.09 3.77 -20.85
N VAL A 22 28.73 2.52 -21.20
CA VAL A 22 27.98 1.61 -20.31
C VAL A 22 28.85 1.19 -19.13
N ALA A 23 30.12 0.90 -19.37
CA ALA A 23 31.07 0.57 -18.31
C ALA A 23 31.26 1.74 -17.33
N ARG A 24 31.31 2.98 -17.83
CA ARG A 24 31.41 4.19 -16.98
C ARG A 24 30.16 4.39 -16.13
N ILE A 25 28.97 4.22 -16.72
CA ILE A 25 27.70 4.34 -16.01
C ILE A 25 27.59 3.25 -14.92
N ALA A 26 27.93 2.00 -15.24
CA ALA A 26 27.95 0.90 -14.28
C ALA A 26 28.94 1.16 -13.13
N ALA A 27 30.12 1.69 -13.43
CA ALA A 27 31.12 2.07 -12.43
C ALA A 27 30.64 3.21 -11.53
N SER A 28 29.98 4.24 -12.07
CA SER A 28 29.39 5.32 -11.25
C SER A 28 28.27 4.79 -10.36
N THR A 29 27.37 3.96 -10.90
CA THR A 29 26.29 3.38 -10.10
C THR A 29 26.83 2.46 -9.00
N ALA A 30 27.91 1.72 -9.26
CA ALA A 30 28.55 0.89 -8.24
C ALA A 30 29.18 1.73 -7.12
N ARG A 31 29.78 2.89 -7.46
CA ARG A 31 30.32 3.84 -6.48
C ARG A 31 29.22 4.45 -5.61
N ASP A 32 28.11 4.84 -6.21
CA ASP A 32 26.96 5.39 -5.52
C ASP A 32 26.35 4.38 -4.53
N TRP A 33 26.26 3.11 -4.93
CA TRP A 33 25.85 2.03 -4.04
C TRP A 33 26.85 1.80 -2.89
N ALA A 34 28.15 1.84 -3.16
CA ALA A 34 29.17 1.69 -2.12
C ALA A 34 29.10 2.83 -1.08
N TYR A 35 28.79 4.06 -1.51
CA TYR A 35 28.56 5.19 -0.60
C TYR A 35 27.32 4.94 0.29
N ILE A 36 26.19 4.54 -0.30
CA ILE A 36 24.96 4.22 0.45
C ILE A 36 25.21 3.06 1.43
N ASP A 37 25.91 2.01 1.02
CA ASP A 37 26.20 0.85 1.87
C ASP A 37 27.03 1.28 3.10
N LEU A 38 28.05 2.13 2.91
CA LEU A 38 28.84 2.66 4.03
C LEU A 38 28.00 3.55 4.95
N TRP A 39 27.16 4.41 4.38
CA TRP A 39 26.27 5.30 5.12
C TRP A 39 25.20 4.54 5.91
N LEU A 40 24.57 3.53 5.32
CA LEU A 40 23.62 2.64 5.99
C LEU A 40 24.31 1.84 7.09
N THR A 41 25.51 1.31 6.84
CA THR A 41 26.28 0.57 7.84
C THR A 41 26.59 1.44 9.05
N SER A 42 27.01 2.70 8.84
CA SER A 42 27.31 3.61 9.95
C SER A 42 26.07 3.91 10.80
N LYS A 43 24.92 4.23 10.17
CA LYS A 43 23.68 4.56 10.89
C LYS A 43 23.01 3.35 11.55
N LEU A 44 23.01 2.18 10.91
CA LEU A 44 22.36 0.97 11.44
C LEU A 44 23.20 0.26 12.50
N THR A 45 24.53 0.28 12.40
CA THR A 45 25.41 -0.31 13.44
C THR A 45 25.27 0.44 14.75
N SER A 46 25.14 1.77 14.71
CA SER A 46 24.82 2.58 15.90
C SER A 46 23.46 2.26 16.52
N CYS A 47 22.54 1.68 15.75
CA CYS A 47 21.18 1.35 16.17
C CYS A 47 20.98 -0.14 16.53
N GLY A 48 22.01 -0.98 16.37
CA GLY A 48 21.96 -2.42 16.69
C GLY A 48 21.10 -3.27 15.76
N ASN A 49 20.68 -2.73 14.60
CA ASN A 49 19.81 -3.42 13.65
C ASN A 49 20.61 -4.07 12.52
N SER A 50 20.24 -5.29 12.12
CA SER A 50 20.80 -5.94 10.93
C SER A 50 20.32 -5.23 9.66
N MET A 51 21.17 -5.21 8.63
CA MET A 51 20.90 -4.52 7.37
C MET A 51 19.62 -5.08 6.72
N PRO A 52 18.58 -4.26 6.48
CA PRO A 52 17.39 -4.69 5.76
C PRO A 52 17.76 -5.09 4.33
N SER A 53 17.24 -6.20 3.84
CA SER A 53 17.36 -6.53 2.42
C SER A 53 16.37 -5.67 1.63
N PHE A 54 16.85 -5.01 0.58
CA PHE A 54 16.01 -4.23 -0.32
C PHE A 54 16.48 -4.38 -1.77
N GLU A 55 15.57 -4.12 -2.70
CA GLU A 55 15.84 -4.20 -4.12
C GLU A 55 16.78 -3.07 -4.57
N ARG A 56 17.89 -3.43 -5.21
CA ARG A 56 18.86 -2.47 -5.78
C ARG A 56 18.39 -2.01 -7.15
N ASN A 57 17.43 -1.09 -7.16
CA ASN A 57 16.92 -0.42 -8.35
C ASN A 57 17.44 1.03 -8.40
N LYS A 58 17.43 1.67 -9.56
CA LYS A 58 17.80 3.08 -9.75
C LYS A 58 16.91 4.00 -8.90
N ASP A 59 15.62 3.69 -8.80
CA ASP A 59 14.67 4.49 -8.02
C ASP A 59 14.99 4.44 -6.52
N THR A 60 15.36 3.25 -6.02
CA THR A 60 15.75 3.10 -4.61
C THR A 60 17.07 3.80 -4.31
N LEU A 61 18.04 3.77 -5.24
CA LEU A 61 19.28 4.54 -5.13
C LEU A 61 19.02 6.04 -5.03
N GLN A 62 18.14 6.59 -5.87
CA GLN A 62 17.82 8.02 -5.85
C GLN A 62 17.18 8.45 -4.53
N ILE A 63 16.24 7.65 -4.02
CA ILE A 63 15.58 7.91 -2.74
C ILE A 63 16.60 7.84 -1.59
N LEU A 64 17.46 6.82 -1.58
CA LEU A 64 18.46 6.65 -0.53
C LEU A 64 19.54 7.76 -0.56
N GLN A 65 19.94 8.22 -1.74
CA GLN A 65 20.82 9.38 -1.88
C GLN A 65 20.18 10.67 -1.35
N ALA A 66 18.91 10.91 -1.71
CA ALA A 66 18.17 12.07 -1.21
C ALA A 66 18.03 12.03 0.32
N LEU A 67 17.77 10.85 0.87
CA LEU A 67 17.69 10.64 2.32
C LEU A 67 19.04 10.83 3.01
N ALA A 68 20.13 10.34 2.43
CA ALA A 68 21.47 10.53 2.96
C ALA A 68 21.86 12.01 2.98
N ALA A 69 21.62 12.73 1.88
CA ALA A 69 21.86 14.17 1.80
C ALA A 69 21.02 14.96 2.80
N ALA A 70 19.72 14.64 2.93
CA ALA A 70 18.86 15.28 3.92
C ALA A 70 19.35 15.04 5.36
N ASN A 71 19.78 13.82 5.69
CA ASN A 71 20.35 13.53 7.01
C ASN A 71 21.66 14.30 7.25
N GLU A 72 22.52 14.41 6.25
CA GLU A 72 23.77 15.19 6.37
C GLU A 72 23.49 16.67 6.62
N THR A 73 22.50 17.27 5.92
CA THR A 73 22.09 18.66 6.19
C THR A 73 21.56 18.86 7.61
N VAL A 74 20.77 17.89 8.12
CA VAL A 74 20.25 17.94 9.49
C VAL A 74 21.37 17.75 10.52
N ASP A 75 22.31 16.83 10.26
CA ASP A 75 23.48 16.63 11.10
C ASP A 75 24.33 17.92 11.15
N GLU A 76 24.57 18.59 10.01
CA GLU A 76 25.26 19.89 9.93
C GLU A 76 24.53 20.96 10.76
N ASP A 77 23.22 21.14 10.57
CA ASP A 77 22.42 22.09 11.33
C ASP A 77 22.49 21.83 12.84
N ASN A 78 22.40 20.56 13.26
CA ASN A 78 22.54 20.18 14.66
C ASN A 78 23.93 20.51 15.21
N THR A 79 25.00 20.33 14.43
CA THR A 79 26.34 20.74 14.87
C THR A 79 26.48 22.25 15.02
N LEU A 80 25.85 23.03 14.13
CA LEU A 80 25.82 24.49 14.22
C LEU A 80 25.06 24.94 15.47
N LEU A 81 23.89 24.36 15.73
CA LEU A 81 23.11 24.64 16.94
C LEU A 81 23.88 24.28 18.22
N ALA A 82 24.50 23.10 18.26
CA ALA A 82 25.32 22.71 19.42
C ALA A 82 26.49 23.68 19.67
N ARG A 83 27.10 24.21 18.59
CA ARG A 83 28.16 25.21 18.70
C ARG A 83 27.62 26.55 19.21
N THR A 84 26.48 27.01 18.70
CA THR A 84 25.88 28.25 19.19
C THR A 84 25.49 28.13 20.66
N ASP A 85 24.91 27.00 21.07
CA ASP A 85 24.55 26.75 22.46
C ASP A 85 25.77 26.74 23.37
N ALA A 86 26.85 26.08 22.95
CA ALA A 86 28.12 26.10 23.69
C ALA A 86 28.66 27.53 23.87
N THR A 87 28.61 28.37 22.82
CA THR A 87 29.07 29.77 22.92
C THR A 87 28.17 30.62 23.81
N VAL A 88 26.86 30.38 23.81
CA VAL A 88 25.90 31.08 24.68
C VAL A 88 26.11 30.68 26.14
N LEU A 89 26.31 29.37 26.40
CA LEU A 89 26.57 28.87 27.75
C LEU A 89 27.90 29.41 28.31
N ASP A 90 28.94 29.51 27.49
CA ASP A 90 30.22 30.10 27.89
C ASP A 90 30.06 31.59 28.26
N GLY A 91 29.33 32.35 27.43
CA GLY A 91 29.02 33.76 27.72
C GLY A 91 28.15 33.96 28.98
N LEU A 92 27.23 33.04 29.27
CA LEU A 92 26.44 33.06 30.50
C LEU A 92 27.25 32.65 31.73
N ALA A 93 28.20 31.72 31.59
CA ALA A 93 29.11 31.35 32.68
C ALA A 93 30.01 32.52 33.08
N ASP A 94 30.53 33.25 32.09
CA ASP A 94 31.31 34.48 32.32
C ASP A 94 30.47 35.61 32.96
N ALA A 95 29.20 35.75 32.56
CA ALA A 95 28.28 36.69 33.18
C ALA A 95 27.86 36.28 34.61
N GLY A 96 27.83 34.96 34.89
CA GLY A 96 27.50 34.39 36.20
C GLY A 96 28.51 34.68 37.31
N SER A 97 29.75 35.09 36.97
CA SER A 97 30.78 35.48 37.94
C SER A 97 30.44 36.78 38.70
N TYR A 98 29.51 37.61 38.17
CA TYR A 98 29.08 38.87 38.77
C TYR A 98 27.69 38.82 39.46
N ALA A 99 27.04 37.65 39.49
CA ALA A 99 25.64 37.53 39.86
C ALA A 99 25.43 37.21 41.35
N ALA A 100 25.48 38.24 42.20
CA ALA A 100 24.95 38.16 43.56
C ALA A 100 23.42 37.95 43.52
N SER A 101 22.94 36.85 44.11
CA SER A 101 21.56 36.65 44.58
C SER A 101 20.43 36.93 43.55
N PHE A 102 20.40 36.21 42.42
CA PHE A 102 19.16 36.10 41.66
C PHE A 102 18.17 35.19 42.41
N THR A 103 16.99 35.72 42.75
CA THR A 103 15.86 34.92 43.21
C THR A 103 15.32 34.09 42.04
N LYS A 104 14.75 32.90 42.30
CA LYS A 104 14.18 32.03 41.24
C LYS A 104 13.26 32.79 40.29
N ASP A 105 12.46 33.71 40.82
CA ASP A 105 11.52 34.50 40.04
C ASP A 105 12.22 35.49 39.10
N ALA A 106 13.33 36.09 39.53
CA ALA A 106 14.14 36.96 38.68
C ALA A 106 14.83 36.19 37.54
N ILE A 107 15.22 34.94 37.78
CA ILE A 107 15.78 34.06 36.74
C ILE A 107 14.69 33.66 35.74
N VAL A 108 13.49 33.28 36.22
CA VAL A 108 12.37 32.91 35.35
C VAL A 108 11.94 34.09 34.50
N GLU A 109 11.85 35.30 35.06
CA GLU A 109 11.51 36.51 34.32
C GLU A 109 12.59 36.89 33.30
N ALA A 110 13.87 36.75 33.65
CA ALA A 110 14.97 36.98 32.71
C ALA A 110 14.99 35.96 31.56
N ILE A 111 14.70 34.68 31.85
CA ILE A 111 14.54 33.64 30.82
C ILE A 111 13.33 33.97 29.95
N HIS A 112 12.19 34.34 30.55
CA HIS A 112 11.00 34.73 29.80
C HIS A 112 11.27 35.92 28.87
N GLY A 113 11.97 36.95 29.35
CA GLY A 113 12.33 38.13 28.55
C GLY A 113 13.34 37.88 27.43
N GLN A 114 14.06 36.76 27.45
CA GLN A 114 15.04 36.38 26.41
C GLN A 114 14.50 35.35 25.41
N LEU A 115 13.31 34.80 25.62
CA LEU A 115 12.69 33.86 24.69
C LEU A 115 12.31 34.56 23.38
N SER A 116 12.53 33.88 22.26
CA SER A 116 11.97 34.30 20.98
C SER A 116 10.45 34.13 20.99
N HIS A 117 9.74 34.85 20.12
CA HIS A 117 8.28 34.70 19.97
C HIS A 117 7.85 33.25 19.73
N GLN A 118 8.64 32.51 18.94
CA GLN A 118 8.38 31.08 18.68
C GLN A 118 8.56 30.23 19.95
N ALA A 119 9.53 30.56 20.79
CA ALA A 119 9.76 29.85 22.03
C ALA A 119 8.66 30.12 23.06
N HIS A 120 8.12 31.34 23.13
CA HIS A 120 6.91 31.63 23.93
C HIS A 120 5.71 30.78 23.49
N LEU A 121 5.42 30.74 22.19
CA LEU A 121 4.35 29.90 21.65
C LEU A 121 4.56 28.42 21.97
N ALA A 122 5.80 27.93 21.87
CA ALA A 122 6.11 26.54 22.20
C ALA A 122 5.85 26.24 23.68
N VAL A 123 6.24 27.14 24.58
CA VAL A 123 5.98 27.01 26.03
C VAL A 123 4.49 27.04 26.33
N ASP A 124 3.72 27.94 25.72
CA ASP A 124 2.25 28.00 25.87
C ASP A 124 1.57 26.73 25.35
N CYS A 125 2.02 26.20 24.21
CA CYS A 125 1.55 24.92 23.67
C CYS A 125 1.86 23.75 24.61
N VAL A 126 3.07 23.70 25.18
CA VAL A 126 3.46 22.67 26.15
C VAL A 126 2.64 22.79 27.44
N ALA A 127 2.41 24.01 27.93
CA ALA A 127 1.60 24.26 29.12
C ALA A 127 0.13 23.85 28.91
N SER A 128 -0.45 24.17 27.75
CA SER A 128 -1.82 23.78 27.40
C SER A 128 -1.96 22.26 27.20
N LEU A 129 -0.98 21.61 26.57
CA LEU A 129 -0.93 20.15 26.47
C LEU A 129 -0.78 19.49 27.85
N ALA A 130 0.05 20.03 28.74
CA ALA A 130 0.19 19.52 30.10
C ALA A 130 -1.11 19.66 30.91
N LEU A 131 -1.83 20.77 30.73
CA LEU A 131 -3.15 20.99 31.33
C LEU A 131 -4.18 19.98 30.81
N GLN A 132 -4.23 19.75 29.49
CA GLN A 132 -5.12 18.76 28.87
C GLN A 132 -4.78 17.32 29.28
N ALA A 133 -3.50 17.01 29.41
CA ALA A 133 -3.02 15.71 29.89
C ALA A 133 -3.18 15.54 31.42
N ALA A 134 -3.63 16.58 32.13
CA ALA A 134 -3.76 16.63 33.58
C ALA A 134 -2.46 16.22 34.31
N THR A 135 -1.29 16.54 33.74
CA THR A 135 0.00 16.23 34.36
C THR A 135 0.54 17.44 35.12
N PRO A 136 0.66 17.37 36.46
CA PRO A 136 1.12 18.50 37.28
C PRO A 136 2.60 18.85 37.04
N PHE A 137 3.35 17.94 36.42
CA PHE A 137 4.71 18.17 35.95
C PHE A 137 4.80 17.79 34.48
N ALA A 138 5.26 18.73 33.65
CA ALA A 138 5.48 18.55 32.22
C ALA A 138 6.73 17.67 31.97
N GLU A 139 6.64 16.40 32.34
CA GLU A 139 7.66 15.42 31.97
C GLU A 139 7.63 15.23 30.45
N PRO A 140 8.71 15.52 29.73
CA PRO A 140 8.70 15.58 28.26
C PRO A 140 8.29 14.25 27.63
N GLN A 141 8.60 13.12 28.27
CA GLN A 141 8.20 11.80 27.82
C GLN A 141 6.68 11.58 27.92
N LYS A 142 6.02 12.07 28.99
CA LYS A 142 4.56 11.97 29.15
C LYS A 142 3.83 12.88 28.16
N LEU A 143 4.34 14.09 27.98
CA LEU A 143 3.81 15.05 27.02
C LEU A 143 3.95 14.55 25.59
N GLY A 144 5.11 14.01 25.22
CA GLY A 144 5.36 13.42 23.90
C GLY A 144 4.42 12.25 23.60
N ARG A 145 4.16 11.37 24.58
CA ARG A 145 3.16 10.30 24.44
C ARG A 145 1.74 10.84 24.28
N ALA A 146 1.36 11.87 25.04
CA ALA A 146 0.06 12.51 24.91
C ALA A 146 -0.11 13.15 23.53
N MET A 147 0.92 13.84 23.03
CA MET A 147 0.95 14.42 21.69
C MET A 147 0.84 13.36 20.59
N MET A 148 1.65 12.29 20.67
CA MET A 148 1.58 11.17 19.72
C MET A 148 0.22 10.46 19.76
N SER A 149 -0.36 10.28 20.95
CA SER A 149 -1.71 9.73 21.09
C SER A 149 -2.74 10.64 20.42
N LEU A 150 -2.66 11.95 20.64
CA LEU A 150 -3.56 12.92 20.03
C LEU A 150 -3.43 12.89 18.50
N GLU A 151 -2.19 12.88 17.99
CA GLU A 151 -1.91 12.80 16.56
C GLU A 151 -2.45 11.51 15.94
N SER A 152 -2.26 10.37 16.61
CA SER A 152 -2.85 9.09 16.20
C SER A 152 -4.36 9.19 16.11
N THR A 153 -5.03 9.73 17.14
CA THR A 153 -6.49 9.87 17.14
C THR A 153 -6.97 10.83 16.05
N LEU A 154 -6.21 11.89 15.76
CA LEU A 154 -6.52 12.85 14.71
C LEU A 154 -6.46 12.20 13.33
N VAL A 155 -5.39 11.45 13.05
CA VAL A 155 -5.23 10.71 11.80
C VAL A 155 -6.33 9.64 11.65
N ASP A 156 -6.65 8.91 12.71
CA ASP A 156 -7.74 7.93 12.70
C ASP A 156 -9.09 8.57 12.39
N MET A 157 -9.40 9.73 12.99
CA MET A 157 -10.63 10.48 12.69
C MET A 157 -10.66 11.01 11.27
N GLN A 158 -9.53 11.50 10.74
CA GLN A 158 -9.43 11.92 9.33
C GLN A 158 -9.70 10.75 8.38
N HIS A 159 -9.13 9.58 8.66
CA HIS A 159 -9.42 8.37 7.90
C HIS A 159 -10.90 7.96 7.99
N MET A 160 -11.51 8.04 9.18
CA MET A 160 -12.94 7.74 9.32
C MET A 160 -13.82 8.73 8.56
N SER A 161 -13.47 10.02 8.57
CA SER A 161 -14.17 11.04 7.77
C SER A 161 -14.11 10.71 6.28
N SER A 162 -12.91 10.42 5.76
CA SER A 162 -12.75 10.06 4.33
C SER A 162 -13.55 8.81 3.95
N ARG A 163 -13.61 7.80 4.83
CA ARG A 163 -14.44 6.60 4.61
C ARG A 163 -15.93 6.93 4.63
N ALA A 164 -16.37 7.80 5.54
CA ALA A 164 -17.76 8.23 5.61
C ALA A 164 -18.17 8.99 4.35
N ASP A 165 -17.30 9.85 3.81
CA ASP A 165 -17.54 10.57 2.56
C ASP A 165 -17.71 9.62 1.37
N LEU A 166 -16.85 8.60 1.28
CA LEU A 166 -16.96 7.57 0.23
C LEU A 166 -18.26 6.76 0.35
N LEU A 167 -18.65 6.38 1.57
CA LEU A 167 -19.92 5.68 1.81
C LEU A 167 -21.11 6.57 1.47
N HIS A 168 -21.06 7.85 1.82
CA HIS A 168 -22.09 8.82 1.48
C HIS A 168 -22.28 8.93 -0.04
N LEU A 169 -21.18 9.07 -0.79
CA LEU A 169 -21.22 9.09 -2.26
C LEU A 169 -21.79 7.80 -2.85
N HIS A 170 -21.43 6.64 -2.28
CA HIS A 170 -21.96 5.36 -2.73
C HIS A 170 -23.47 5.24 -2.50
N VAL A 171 -23.94 5.57 -1.29
CA VAL A 171 -25.36 5.57 -0.94
C VAL A 171 -26.14 6.53 -1.83
N GLN A 172 -25.61 7.71 -2.09
CA GLN A 172 -26.25 8.69 -2.96
C GLN A 172 -26.35 8.19 -4.41
N ARG A 173 -25.29 7.59 -4.95
CA ARG A 173 -25.32 6.97 -6.28
C ARG A 173 -26.34 5.83 -6.35
N SER A 174 -26.40 4.98 -5.32
CA SER A 174 -27.38 3.89 -5.24
C SER A 174 -28.82 4.43 -5.16
N ALA A 175 -29.05 5.49 -4.39
CA ALA A 175 -30.34 6.16 -4.30
C ALA A 175 -30.77 6.77 -5.64
N ASP A 176 -29.84 7.40 -6.37
CA ASP A 176 -30.11 7.97 -7.69
C ASP A 176 -30.40 6.86 -8.72
N GLN A 177 -29.67 5.74 -8.69
CA GLN A 177 -29.97 4.57 -9.51
C GLN A 177 -31.35 3.98 -9.21
N ALA A 178 -31.71 3.85 -7.93
CA ALA A 178 -33.04 3.37 -7.52
C ALA A 178 -34.16 4.30 -7.98
N LYS A 179 -33.96 5.63 -7.92
CA LYS A 179 -34.91 6.62 -8.45
C LYS A 179 -35.06 6.50 -9.96
N GLN A 180 -33.96 6.37 -10.71
CA GLN A 180 -34.02 6.17 -12.17
C GLN A 180 -34.79 4.90 -12.56
N LEU A 181 -34.58 3.81 -11.82
CA LEU A 181 -35.34 2.58 -12.02
C LEU A 181 -36.83 2.79 -11.73
N LEU A 182 -37.17 3.47 -10.64
CA LEU A 182 -38.56 3.78 -10.29
C LEU A 182 -39.24 4.62 -11.38
N ASP A 183 -38.58 5.68 -11.87
CA ASP A 183 -39.08 6.52 -12.95
C ASP A 183 -39.29 5.72 -14.24
N SER A 184 -38.38 4.79 -14.54
CA SER A 184 -38.49 3.90 -15.71
C SER A 184 -39.72 2.99 -15.60
N LEU A 185 -39.96 2.40 -14.43
CA LEU A 185 -41.11 1.54 -14.16
C LEU A 185 -42.42 2.33 -14.20
N ASP A 186 -42.46 3.52 -13.61
CA ASP A 186 -43.61 4.41 -13.68
C ASP A 186 -43.91 4.86 -15.12
N SER A 187 -42.87 5.06 -15.93
CA SER A 187 -43.05 5.38 -17.36
C SER A 187 -43.61 4.19 -18.14
N LEU A 188 -43.23 2.96 -17.79
CA LEU A 188 -43.73 1.73 -18.41
C LEU A 188 -45.16 1.42 -17.98
N ALA A 189 -45.48 1.61 -16.70
CA ALA A 189 -46.82 1.46 -16.17
C ALA A 189 -47.80 2.44 -16.83
N ARG A 190 -47.38 3.70 -17.03
CA ARG A 190 -48.17 4.72 -17.77
C ARG A 190 -48.38 4.39 -19.26
N LYS A 191 -47.51 3.58 -19.87
CA LYS A 191 -47.59 3.18 -21.29
C LYS A 191 -48.45 1.93 -21.55
N SER A 192 -48.77 1.12 -20.53
CA SER A 192 -49.35 -0.23 -20.72
C SER A 192 -50.79 -0.35 -20.23
N PRO A 193 -51.77 -0.03 -21.09
CA PRO A 193 -52.69 -1.12 -21.49
C PRO A 193 -52.95 -1.20 -23.02
N SER A 194 -52.92 -0.08 -23.74
CA SER A 194 -53.36 -0.01 -25.15
C SER A 194 -52.31 -0.57 -26.13
N TYR A 195 -51.02 -0.28 -25.90
CA TYR A 195 -49.95 -0.75 -26.77
C TYR A 195 -49.70 -2.25 -26.62
N ALA A 196 -49.74 -2.77 -25.39
CA ALA A 196 -49.60 -4.21 -25.10
C ALA A 196 -50.75 -5.04 -25.70
N ALA A 197 -51.99 -4.53 -25.68
CA ALA A 197 -53.12 -5.20 -26.32
C ALA A 197 -52.97 -5.25 -27.85
N LYS A 198 -52.52 -4.15 -28.48
CA LYS A 198 -52.26 -4.10 -29.93
C LYS A 198 -51.12 -5.06 -30.33
N GLN A 199 -50.01 -5.04 -29.60
CA GLN A 199 -48.87 -5.92 -29.84
C GLN A 199 -49.22 -7.40 -29.66
N ASN A 200 -50.03 -7.74 -28.65
CA ASN A 200 -50.53 -9.10 -28.47
C ASN A 200 -51.41 -9.55 -29.64
N LEU A 201 -52.29 -8.68 -30.14
CA LEU A 201 -53.15 -8.99 -31.27
C LEU A 201 -52.32 -9.21 -32.55
N ASP A 202 -51.31 -8.37 -32.79
CA ASP A 202 -50.41 -8.51 -33.94
C ASP A 202 -49.51 -9.75 -33.82
N MET A 203 -49.00 -10.07 -32.63
CA MET A 203 -48.32 -11.33 -32.34
C MET A 203 -49.23 -12.53 -32.61
N GLN A 204 -50.48 -12.50 -32.15
CA GLN A 204 -51.45 -13.58 -32.42
C GLN A 204 -51.73 -13.72 -33.92
N ARG A 205 -51.81 -12.62 -34.67
CA ARG A 205 -51.94 -12.66 -36.14
C ARG A 205 -50.71 -13.29 -36.79
N GLN A 206 -49.51 -12.90 -36.37
CA GLN A 206 -48.25 -13.47 -36.86
C GLN A 206 -48.13 -14.96 -36.52
N THR A 207 -48.45 -15.36 -35.28
CA THR A 207 -48.45 -16.78 -34.88
C THR A 207 -49.47 -17.58 -35.70
N LYS A 208 -50.67 -17.03 -35.97
CA LYS A 208 -51.64 -17.69 -36.85
C LYS A 208 -51.13 -17.84 -38.28
N LEU A 209 -50.47 -16.81 -38.82
CA LEU A 209 -49.86 -16.88 -40.14
C LEU A 209 -48.71 -17.90 -40.20
N MET A 210 -47.82 -17.89 -39.21
CA MET A 210 -46.73 -18.85 -39.12
C MET A 210 -47.23 -20.28 -38.85
N ALA A 211 -48.30 -20.46 -38.07
CA ALA A 211 -48.93 -21.77 -37.87
C ALA A 211 -49.59 -22.27 -39.15
N ALA A 212 -50.22 -21.39 -39.94
CA ALA A 212 -50.76 -21.74 -41.25
C ALA A 212 -49.65 -22.08 -42.25
N GLN A 213 -48.53 -21.34 -42.24
CA GLN A 213 -47.34 -21.65 -43.02
C GLN A 213 -46.72 -22.99 -42.60
N LEU A 214 -46.60 -23.25 -41.30
CA LEU A 214 -46.07 -24.50 -40.76
C LEU A 214 -46.98 -25.70 -41.08
N ALA A 215 -48.31 -25.51 -41.05
CA ALA A 215 -49.26 -26.52 -41.52
C ALA A 215 -49.15 -26.78 -43.03
N SER A 216 -48.81 -25.75 -43.83
CA SER A 216 -48.53 -25.93 -45.26
C SER A 216 -47.17 -26.55 -45.57
N HIS A 217 -46.20 -26.41 -44.66
CA HIS A 217 -44.88 -27.06 -44.72
C HIS A 217 -44.84 -28.41 -44.00
N SER A 218 -45.90 -28.78 -43.28
CA SER A 218 -46.09 -30.11 -42.70
C SER A 218 -46.49 -31.09 -43.80
N THR A 219 -45.56 -31.37 -44.71
CA THR A 219 -45.55 -32.68 -45.37
C THR A 219 -45.30 -33.73 -44.28
N PRO A 220 -46.20 -34.71 -44.09
CA PRO A 220 -45.87 -35.86 -43.26
C PRO A 220 -44.77 -36.64 -43.99
N ASP A 221 -43.50 -36.39 -43.61
CA ASP A 221 -42.34 -37.32 -43.68
C ASP A 221 -40.95 -36.65 -43.83
N THR A 222 -40.83 -35.32 -43.89
CA THR A 222 -39.50 -34.68 -44.05
C THR A 222 -38.66 -34.58 -42.77
N TRP A 223 -39.22 -34.91 -41.60
CA TRP A 223 -38.49 -34.88 -40.31
C TRP A 223 -37.73 -36.18 -40.00
N LEU A 224 -37.88 -37.23 -40.82
CA LEU A 224 -37.18 -38.51 -40.65
C LEU A 224 -35.87 -38.59 -41.46
N GLU A 225 -35.63 -37.71 -42.44
CA GLU A 225 -34.39 -37.73 -43.24
C GLU A 225 -33.17 -37.16 -42.50
N TRP A 226 -33.35 -36.30 -41.48
CA TRP A 226 -32.23 -35.76 -40.71
C TRP A 226 -31.70 -36.72 -39.63
N ARG A 227 -32.23 -37.94 -39.52
CA ARG A 227 -31.86 -38.86 -38.44
C ARG A 227 -30.73 -39.85 -38.76
N HIS A 228 -30.15 -39.81 -39.95
CA HIS A 228 -29.11 -40.78 -40.32
C HIS A 228 -27.93 -40.17 -41.08
N ALA A 229 -27.04 -39.45 -40.37
CA ALA A 229 -25.61 -39.35 -40.73
C ALA A 229 -24.73 -38.77 -39.60
N THR A 230 -24.91 -39.19 -38.35
CA THR A 230 -23.79 -39.13 -37.38
C THR A 230 -23.40 -40.58 -37.10
N SER A 231 -22.23 -41.00 -37.60
CA SER A 231 -21.68 -42.32 -37.28
C SER A 231 -21.62 -42.48 -35.75
N ILE A 232 -21.84 -43.69 -35.24
CA ILE A 232 -21.74 -43.99 -33.80
C ILE A 232 -20.38 -43.55 -33.25
N ASP A 233 -19.33 -43.59 -34.08
CA ASP A 233 -17.99 -43.10 -33.74
C ASP A 233 -17.93 -41.58 -33.51
N ASP A 234 -18.76 -40.81 -34.20
CA ASP A 234 -18.83 -39.36 -34.09
C ASP A 234 -19.54 -38.93 -32.80
N VAL A 235 -20.60 -39.65 -32.43
CA VAL A 235 -21.25 -39.50 -31.10
C VAL A 235 -20.26 -39.87 -29.99
N GLY A 236 -19.47 -40.94 -30.18
CA GLY A 236 -18.41 -41.33 -29.24
C GLY A 236 -17.26 -40.33 -29.18
N CYS A 237 -16.95 -39.61 -30.26
CA CYS A 237 -15.97 -38.52 -30.27
C CYS A 237 -16.46 -37.33 -29.45
N HIS A 238 -17.68 -36.86 -29.72
CA HIS A 238 -18.29 -35.74 -29.00
C HIS A 238 -18.48 -36.04 -27.50
N GLN A 239 -18.84 -37.27 -27.15
CA GLN A 239 -18.95 -37.70 -25.75
C GLN A 239 -17.59 -37.63 -25.02
N ARG A 240 -16.50 -38.07 -25.67
CA ARG A 240 -15.14 -37.98 -25.11
C ARG A 240 -14.72 -36.54 -24.88
N VAL A 241 -14.95 -35.67 -25.85
CA VAL A 241 -14.65 -34.22 -25.72
C VAL A 241 -15.44 -33.59 -24.57
N CYS A 242 -16.72 -33.95 -24.39
CA CYS A 242 -17.50 -33.46 -23.25
C CYS A 242 -16.96 -33.95 -21.90
N ILE A 243 -16.54 -35.22 -21.81
CA ILE A 243 -15.95 -35.78 -20.59
C ILE A 243 -14.62 -35.08 -20.25
N ASP A 244 -13.78 -34.84 -21.25
CA ASP A 244 -12.51 -34.12 -21.07
C ASP A 244 -12.72 -32.67 -20.62
N LEU A 245 -13.72 -31.98 -21.18
CA LEU A 245 -14.06 -30.62 -20.75
C LEU A 245 -14.60 -30.58 -19.32
N MET A 246 -15.43 -31.55 -18.91
CA MET A 246 -15.94 -31.62 -17.55
C MET A 246 -14.84 -31.95 -16.53
N THR A 247 -13.93 -32.87 -16.84
CA THR A 247 -12.79 -33.16 -15.96
C THR A 247 -11.86 -31.96 -15.82
N ARG A 248 -11.60 -31.22 -16.90
CA ARG A 248 -10.84 -29.96 -16.85
C ARG A 248 -11.54 -28.87 -16.03
N GLY A 249 -12.86 -28.76 -16.15
CA GLY A 249 -13.66 -27.83 -15.35
C GLY A 249 -13.59 -28.16 -13.86
N ASN A 250 -13.69 -29.44 -13.51
CA ASN A 250 -13.58 -29.89 -12.12
C ASN A 250 -12.17 -29.64 -11.54
N GLU A 251 -11.11 -29.88 -12.31
CA GLU A 251 -9.73 -29.58 -11.91
C GLU A 251 -9.52 -28.08 -11.65
N LEU A 252 -10.01 -27.22 -12.55
CA LEU A 252 -9.94 -25.76 -12.35
C LEU A 252 -10.77 -25.31 -11.14
N SER A 253 -11.94 -25.92 -10.90
CA SER A 253 -12.74 -25.63 -9.72
C SER A 253 -12.01 -26.04 -8.43
N ALA A 254 -11.32 -27.19 -8.43
CA ALA A 254 -10.51 -27.62 -7.30
C ALA A 254 -9.35 -26.64 -7.04
N GLN A 255 -8.68 -26.17 -8.11
CA GLN A 255 -7.63 -25.16 -8.00
C GLN A 255 -8.15 -23.82 -7.45
N LEU A 256 -9.35 -23.38 -7.86
CA LEU A 256 -9.99 -22.18 -7.31
C LEU A 256 -10.35 -22.35 -5.83
N THR A 257 -10.92 -23.49 -5.43
CA THR A 257 -11.21 -23.75 -4.01
C THR A 257 -9.95 -23.83 -3.15
N ALA A 258 -8.84 -24.35 -3.70
CA ALA A 258 -7.54 -24.34 -3.01
C ALA A 258 -6.99 -22.91 -2.84
N LEU A 259 -7.20 -22.03 -3.82
CA LEU A 259 -6.81 -20.62 -3.74
C LEU A 259 -7.70 -19.83 -2.77
N GLU A 260 -9.02 -20.07 -2.74
CA GLU A 260 -9.93 -19.46 -1.77
C GLU A 260 -9.59 -19.88 -0.32
N GLY A 261 -9.14 -21.12 -0.12
CA GLY A 261 -8.62 -21.59 1.18
C GLY A 261 -7.34 -20.85 1.63
N PHE A 262 -6.55 -20.31 0.70
CA PHE A 262 -5.37 -19.50 1.02
C PHE A 262 -5.72 -18.06 1.39
N VAL A 263 -6.76 -17.48 0.79
CA VAL A 263 -7.17 -16.09 1.06
C VAL A 263 -7.66 -15.92 2.51
N GLY A 264 -8.29 -16.93 3.11
CA GLY A 264 -8.63 -16.93 4.54
C GLY A 264 -7.42 -17.08 5.48
N CYS A 265 -6.46 -17.94 5.12
CA CYS A 265 -5.27 -18.19 5.94
C CYS A 265 -4.27 -17.02 5.97
N VAL A 266 -4.27 -16.13 4.98
CA VAL A 266 -3.37 -14.95 4.98
C VAL A 266 -3.75 -13.97 6.09
N ASP A 267 -5.05 -13.73 6.29
CA ASP A 267 -5.51 -12.85 7.37
C ASP A 267 -5.28 -13.49 8.75
N ASP A 268 -5.50 -14.80 8.89
CA ASP A 268 -5.20 -15.54 10.12
C ASP A 268 -3.69 -15.60 10.42
N ALA A 269 -2.85 -15.78 9.40
CA ALA A 269 -1.40 -15.70 9.52
C ALA A 269 -0.97 -14.27 9.91
N ARG A 270 -1.57 -13.24 9.32
CA ARG A 270 -1.30 -11.84 9.67
C ARG A 270 -1.71 -11.54 11.12
N ASN A 271 -2.85 -12.04 11.56
CA ASN A 271 -3.33 -11.90 12.93
C ASN A 271 -2.41 -12.60 13.93
N SER A 272 -1.95 -13.82 13.65
CA SER A 272 -1.01 -14.55 14.51
C SER A 272 0.36 -13.87 14.59
N VAL A 273 0.88 -13.34 13.48
CA VAL A 273 2.12 -12.54 13.48
C VAL A 273 1.98 -11.27 14.31
N GLN A 274 0.86 -10.55 14.20
CA GLN A 274 0.60 -9.37 15.03
C GLN A 274 0.50 -9.70 16.52
N VAL A 275 -0.12 -10.83 16.88
CA VAL A 275 -0.19 -11.29 18.27
C VAL A 275 1.21 -11.61 18.80
N LEU A 276 2.03 -12.33 18.04
CA LEU A 276 3.41 -12.65 18.42
C LEU A 276 4.28 -11.39 18.52
N GLN A 277 4.11 -10.41 17.63
CA GLN A 277 4.79 -9.13 17.72
C GLN A 277 4.42 -8.35 18.99
N ARG A 278 3.14 -8.34 19.38
CA ARG A 278 2.71 -7.73 20.65
C ARG A 278 3.30 -8.44 21.86
N GLN A 279 3.31 -9.78 21.86
CA GLN A 279 3.92 -10.56 22.94
C GLN A 279 5.44 -10.34 23.06
N LEU A 280 6.14 -10.22 21.92
CA LEU A 280 7.56 -9.91 21.89
C LEU A 280 7.83 -8.48 22.40
N HIS A 281 6.98 -7.51 22.02
CA HIS A 281 7.08 -6.16 22.52
C HIS A 281 6.86 -6.08 24.05
N ASP A 282 5.84 -6.77 24.57
CA ASP A 282 5.57 -6.85 26.01
C ASP A 282 6.71 -7.50 26.80
N THR A 283 7.33 -8.55 26.25
CA THR A 283 8.46 -9.23 26.91
C THR A 283 9.72 -8.38 26.88
N LEU A 284 9.98 -7.63 25.81
CA LEU A 284 11.07 -6.65 25.76
C LEU A 284 10.84 -5.50 26.74
N LEU A 285 9.63 -4.99 26.86
CA LEU A 285 9.29 -3.94 27.83
C LEU A 285 9.47 -4.41 29.28
N ARG A 286 9.05 -5.65 29.59
CA ARG A 286 9.27 -6.24 30.93
C ARG A 286 10.74 -6.45 31.24
N ARG A 287 11.54 -6.82 30.24
CA ARG A 287 12.97 -7.06 30.41
C ARG A 287 13.79 -5.77 30.54
N ASN A 288 13.30 -4.65 30.01
CA ASN A 288 13.92 -3.33 30.17
C ASN A 288 13.50 -2.59 31.45
N LEU A 289 12.65 -3.21 32.29
CA LEU A 289 12.18 -2.68 33.58
C LEU A 289 12.80 -3.39 34.80
N VAL A 290 13.82 -4.24 34.58
CA VAL A 290 14.68 -4.88 35.60
C VAL A 290 16.12 -4.47 35.32
#